data_AF-A0A8S2EZK4-F1
#
_entry.id   AF-A0A8S2EZK4-F1
#
_cell.length_a   1.000
_cell.length_b   1.000
_cell.length_c   1.000
_cell.angle_alpha   90.00
_cell.angle_beta   90.00
_cell.angle_gamma   90.00
#
_symmetry.space_group_name_H-M   'P 1'
#
loop_
_entity.id
_entity.type
_entity.pdbx_description
1 polymer ?
#
loop_
_entity_poly.entity_id
_entity_poly.type
_entity_poly.pdbx_seq_one_letter_code
_entity_poly.pdbx_strand_id
1 'polypeptide(L)'
;MKQTYNVYFCNDLTRLDQLWKECVINDSPVLELWAKFLYYYTNVFKFKEEVVSVREISPMFEQQDQLNEILVIEDPFILQKNYRSKIQEIFSCALRNVDQFRVPENLSKR
;
A
#
# COMPACT_ATOMS: atom_id res chain seq x y z
N MET A 1 33.75 5.03 0.82
CA MET A 1 33.17 4.43 2.04
C MET A 1 31.99 3.58 1.62
N LYS A 2 31.88 2.33 2.09
CA LYS A 2 30.74 1.45 1.75
C LYS A 2 29.55 1.92 2.60
N GLN A 3 28.46 2.38 2.00
CA GLN A 3 27.24 2.68 2.75
C GLN A 3 26.72 1.38 3.38
N THR A 4 26.56 1.39 4.70
CA THR A 4 25.96 0.29 5.47
C THR A 4 24.51 0.66 5.76
N TYR A 5 23.57 -0.08 5.17
CA TYR A 5 22.14 0.08 5.43
C TYR A 5 21.72 -0.82 6.58
N ASN A 6 20.81 -0.36 7.43
CA ASN A 6 20.16 -1.23 8.39
C ASN A 6 19.17 -2.12 7.63
N VAL A 7 19.50 -3.41 7.54
CA VAL A 7 18.68 -4.44 6.86
C VAL A 7 17.93 -5.34 7.84
N TYR A 8 17.88 -4.97 9.12
CA TYR A 8 17.17 -5.73 10.13
C TYR A 8 15.66 -5.68 9.90
N PHE A 9 15.02 -6.85 9.98
CA PHE A 9 13.58 -7.01 10.10
C PHE A 9 13.29 -8.22 11.00
N CYS A 10 12.12 -8.27 11.63
CA CYS A 10 11.71 -9.44 12.39
C CYS A 10 11.39 -10.59 11.43
N ASN A 11 12.24 -11.61 11.40
CA ASN A 11 12.08 -12.80 10.55
C ASN A 11 11.49 -14.01 11.28
N ASP A 12 11.34 -13.93 12.60
CA ASP A 12 10.73 -14.99 13.41
C ASP A 12 9.22 -14.85 13.47
N LEU A 13 8.55 -15.43 12.47
CA LEU A 13 7.09 -15.42 12.38
C LEU A 13 6.43 -16.24 13.50
N THR A 14 7.15 -17.16 14.15
CA THR A 14 6.56 -18.00 15.23
C THR A 14 6.28 -17.19 16.49
N ARG A 15 6.96 -16.07 16.66
CA ARG A 15 6.80 -15.16 17.80
C ARG A 15 6.01 -13.90 17.45
N LEU A 16 5.43 -13.84 16.25
CA LEU A 16 4.77 -12.63 15.76
C LEU A 16 3.67 -12.15 16.71
N ASP A 17 2.84 -13.06 17.23
CA ASP A 17 1.76 -12.72 18.18
C ASP A 17 2.28 -12.10 19.49
N GLN A 18 3.51 -12.44 19.90
CA GLN A 18 4.14 -11.89 21.10
C GLN A 18 4.76 -10.51 20.85
N LEU A 19 5.27 -10.31 19.63
CA LEU A 19 6.01 -9.12 19.23
C LEU A 19 5.08 -8.02 18.68
N TRP A 20 4.01 -8.39 17.99
CA TRP A 20 3.04 -7.50 17.37
C TRP A 20 1.74 -7.43 18.21
N LYS A 21 1.85 -6.83 19.40
CA LYS A 21 0.72 -6.76 20.36
C LYS A 21 -0.47 -5.93 19.84
N GLU A 22 -0.23 -5.01 18.92
CA GLU A 22 -1.25 -4.18 18.26
C GLU A 22 -1.76 -4.80 16.96
N CYS A 23 -1.50 -6.09 16.72
CA CYS A 23 -1.95 -6.77 15.50
C CYS A 23 -3.48 -6.73 15.40
N VAL A 24 -3.98 -6.06 14.37
CA VAL A 24 -5.39 -6.10 14.01
C VAL A 24 -5.59 -7.31 13.10
N ILE A 25 -6.28 -8.32 13.61
CA ILE A 25 -6.68 -9.48 12.80
C ILE A 25 -7.65 -8.98 11.73
N ASN A 26 -7.30 -9.19 10.46
CA ASN A 26 -8.15 -8.89 9.33
C ASN A 26 -8.71 -10.20 8.76
N ASP A 27 -10.03 -10.37 8.86
CA ASP A 27 -10.79 -11.52 8.37
C ASP A 27 -11.52 -11.22 7.03
N SER A 28 -11.22 -10.09 6.39
CA SER A 28 -11.84 -9.71 5.12
C SER A 28 -11.48 -10.70 4.01
N PRO A 29 -12.45 -11.09 3.14
CA PRO A 29 -12.16 -11.90 1.97
C PRO A 29 -11.15 -11.24 1.03
N VAL A 30 -10.38 -12.05 0.30
CA VAL A 30 -9.37 -11.57 -0.68
C VAL A 30 -9.99 -10.59 -1.70
N LEU A 31 -11.21 -10.87 -2.16
CA LEU A 31 -11.92 -10.00 -3.09
C LEU A 31 -12.20 -8.62 -2.49
N GLU A 32 -12.57 -8.56 -1.22
CA GLU A 32 -12.82 -7.31 -0.52
C GLU A 32 -11.52 -6.53 -0.30
N LEU A 33 -10.44 -7.20 0.07
CA LEU A 33 -9.11 -6.60 0.16
C LEU A 33 -8.67 -5.99 -1.18
N TRP A 34 -8.94 -6.69 -2.29
CA TRP A 34 -8.64 -6.19 -3.62
C TRP A 34 -9.43 -4.93 -3.97
N ALA A 35 -10.74 -4.93 -3.70
CA ALA A 35 -11.58 -3.74 -3.92
C ALA A 35 -11.13 -2.57 -3.03
N LYS A 36 -10.82 -2.82 -1.75
CA LYS A 36 -10.31 -1.82 -0.81
C LYS A 36 -8.95 -1.25 -1.26
N PHE A 37 -8.05 -2.10 -1.77
CA PHE A 37 -6.77 -1.68 -2.33
C PHE A 37 -6.96 -0.71 -3.50
N LEU A 38 -7.81 -1.07 -4.47
CA LEU A 38 -8.09 -0.21 -5.62
C LEU A 38 -8.75 1.10 -5.21
N TYR A 39 -9.71 1.05 -4.28
CA TYR A 39 -10.36 2.25 -3.74
C TYR A 39 -9.36 3.16 -3.02
N TYR A 40 -8.46 2.59 -2.21
CA TYR A 40 -7.45 3.34 -1.47
C TYR A 40 -6.56 4.15 -2.43
N TYR A 41 -5.96 3.50 -3.43
CA TYR A 41 -5.05 4.15 -4.39
C TYR A 41 -5.72 5.04 -5.43
N THR A 42 -7.01 5.31 -5.30
CA THR A 42 -7.76 6.17 -6.23
C THR A 42 -8.54 7.27 -5.53
N ASN A 43 -8.97 7.04 -4.28
CA ASN A 43 -9.80 7.97 -3.53
C ASN A 43 -9.16 8.45 -2.22
N VAL A 44 -8.23 7.69 -1.65
CA VAL A 44 -7.69 7.96 -0.30
C VAL A 44 -6.23 8.40 -0.35
N PHE A 45 -5.38 7.64 -1.04
CA PHE A 45 -3.95 7.91 -1.13
C PHE A 45 -3.67 9.23 -1.83
N LYS A 46 -2.89 10.10 -1.18
CA LYS A 46 -2.58 11.43 -1.70
C LYS A 46 -1.33 11.39 -2.57
N PHE A 47 -1.52 11.09 -3.85
CA PHE A 47 -0.45 11.25 -4.84
C PHE A 47 0.17 12.64 -4.75
N LYS A 48 1.50 12.72 -4.94
CA LYS A 48 2.34 13.94 -4.80
C LYS A 48 2.64 14.37 -3.36
N GLU A 49 1.87 13.93 -2.36
CA GLU A 49 2.10 14.27 -0.95
C GLU A 49 2.69 13.09 -0.18
N GLU A 50 2.15 11.89 -0.38
CA GLU A 50 2.49 10.70 0.37
C GLU A 50 3.45 9.77 -0.39
N VAL A 51 4.32 9.10 0.36
CA VAL A 51 5.22 8.05 -0.12
C VAL A 51 4.71 6.71 0.38
N VAL A 52 4.68 5.71 -0.50
CA VAL A 52 4.44 4.32 -0.09
C VAL A 52 5.70 3.81 0.58
N SER A 53 5.63 3.62 1.90
CA SER A 53 6.67 2.97 2.71
C SER A 53 6.07 1.82 3.50
N VAL A 54 6.89 0.78 3.72
CA VAL A 54 6.55 -0.39 4.55
C VAL A 54 7.39 -0.46 5.82
N ARG A 55 8.20 0.57 6.10
CA ARG A 55 9.08 0.62 7.26
C ARG A 55 8.39 1.18 8.50
N GLU A 56 7.51 2.14 8.29
CA GLU A 56 6.79 2.86 9.34
C GLU A 56 5.29 2.67 9.14
N ILE A 57 4.53 2.59 10.23
CA ILE A 57 3.06 2.47 10.18
C ILE A 57 2.43 3.83 9.82
N SER A 58 3.05 4.93 10.25
CA SER A 58 2.56 6.28 9.99
C SER A 58 2.83 6.70 8.54
N PRO A 59 1.90 7.42 7.89
CA PRO A 59 2.12 7.99 6.56
C PRO A 59 3.40 8.84 6.52
N MET A 60 4.20 8.62 5.48
CA MET A 60 5.39 9.42 5.20
C MET A 60 5.08 10.41 4.08
N PHE A 61 5.56 11.64 4.24
CA PHE A 61 5.34 12.72 3.29
C PHE A 61 6.66 13.13 2.62
N GLU A 62 6.65 13.30 1.30
CA GLU A 62 7.82 13.78 0.57
C GLU A 62 7.83 15.32 0.56
N GLN A 63 8.95 15.91 1.00
CA GLN A 63 9.20 17.35 0.81
C GLN A 63 9.95 17.55 -0.51
N GLN A 64 9.29 17.54 -1.67
CA GLN A 64 9.98 17.96 -2.91
C GLN A 64 9.10 18.36 -4.11
N ASP A 65 9.72 19.19 -4.94
CA ASP A 65 9.19 20.02 -6.03
C ASP A 65 8.65 19.26 -7.27
N GLN A 66 7.53 19.78 -7.79
CA GLN A 66 7.20 19.94 -9.22
C GLN A 66 7.25 18.73 -10.18
N LEU A 67 7.03 17.48 -9.75
CA LEU A 67 6.71 16.40 -10.70
C LEU A 67 5.31 15.81 -10.46
N ASN A 68 4.41 16.24 -11.34
CA ASN A 68 2.98 15.97 -11.37
C ASN A 68 2.64 14.46 -11.46
N GLU A 69 1.88 13.94 -10.48
CA GLU A 69 1.07 12.70 -10.59
C GLU A 69 1.86 11.39 -10.62
N ILE A 70 2.94 11.33 -9.84
CA ILE A 70 3.80 10.14 -9.76
C ILE A 70 3.60 9.46 -8.41
N LEU A 71 3.42 8.14 -8.44
CA LEU A 71 3.53 7.30 -7.24
C LEU A 71 5.01 7.15 -6.88
N VAL A 72 5.32 7.37 -5.62
CA VAL A 72 6.66 7.17 -5.05
C VAL A 72 6.61 5.99 -4.09
N ILE A 73 7.46 5.00 -4.34
CA ILE A 73 7.61 3.81 -3.50
C ILE A 73 9.03 3.81 -2.94
N GLU A 74 9.14 3.86 -1.63
CA GLU A 74 10.41 3.82 -0.93
C GLU A 74 10.95 2.38 -0.91
N ASP A 75 12.26 2.22 -1.13
CA ASP A 75 12.93 0.95 -0.85
C ASP A 75 13.10 0.77 0.68
N PRO A 76 12.71 -0.37 1.25
CA PRO A 76 12.71 -0.56 2.70
C PRO A 76 14.10 -0.48 3.34
N PHE A 77 15.18 -0.66 2.57
CA PHE A 77 16.55 -0.68 3.09
C PHE A 77 17.41 0.46 2.52
N ILE A 78 17.27 0.77 1.23
CA ILE A 78 18.08 1.76 0.52
C ILE A 78 17.28 3.05 0.36
N LEU A 79 17.27 3.90 1.39
CA LEU A 79 16.47 5.13 1.44
C LEU A 79 16.69 6.12 0.29
N GLN A 80 17.87 6.10 -0.34
CA GLN A 80 18.16 6.96 -1.50
C GLN A 80 17.61 6.40 -2.82
N LYS A 81 17.02 5.20 -2.80
CA LYS A 81 16.52 4.50 -3.98
C LYS A 81 14.99 4.42 -3.94
N ASN A 82 14.34 5.52 -4.30
CA ASN A 82 12.89 5.54 -4.48
C ASN A 82 12.51 5.16 -5.91
N TYR A 83 11.47 4.33 -6.06
CA TYR A 83 10.86 4.01 -7.35
C TYR A 83 9.75 4.99 -7.65
N ARG A 84 9.71 5.49 -8.88
CA ARG A 84 8.77 6.51 -9.34
C ARG A 84 8.01 5.99 -10.55
N SER A 85 6.68 6.03 -10.52
CA SER A 85 5.87 5.57 -11.64
C SER A 85 4.56 6.33 -11.83
N LYS A 86 4.13 6.50 -13.08
CA LYS A 86 2.83 7.08 -13.46
C LYS A 86 1.79 5.97 -13.59
N ILE A 87 1.27 5.48 -12.48
CA ILE A 87 0.29 4.36 -12.46
C ILE A 87 -1.10 4.74 -11.98
N GLN A 88 -1.34 6.01 -11.62
CA GLN A 88 -2.65 6.49 -11.17
C GLN A 88 -3.74 6.19 -12.21
N GLU A 89 -3.44 6.31 -13.50
CA GLU A 89 -4.38 6.00 -14.58
C GLU A 89 -4.74 4.51 -14.62
N ILE A 90 -3.81 3.60 -14.31
CA ILE A 90 -4.07 2.15 -14.23
C ILE A 90 -5.05 1.85 -13.09
N PHE A 91 -4.84 2.43 -11.91
CA PHE A 91 -5.74 2.24 -10.78
C PHE A 91 -7.14 2.82 -11.06
N SER A 92 -7.19 3.97 -11.75
CA SER A 92 -8.45 4.59 -12.15
C SER A 92 -9.22 3.74 -13.18
N CYS A 93 -8.52 3.13 -14.14
CA CYS A 93 -9.09 2.14 -15.06
C CYS A 93 -9.60 0.89 -14.33
N ALA A 94 -8.86 0.38 -13.35
CA ALA A 94 -9.24 -0.79 -12.58
C ALA A 94 -10.51 -0.54 -11.75
N LEU A 95 -10.64 0.64 -11.14
CA LEU A 95 -11.85 1.02 -10.39
C LEU A 95 -13.11 1.11 -11.27
N ARG A 96 -13.01 1.64 -12.49
CA ARG A 96 -14.15 1.66 -13.43
C ARG A 96 -14.69 0.26 -13.74
N ASN A 97 -13.88 -0.76 -13.54
CA ASN A 97 -14.25 -2.16 -13.71
C ASN A 97 -14.48 -2.89 -12.38
N VAL A 98 -14.31 -2.25 -11.21
CA VAL A 98 -14.60 -2.85 -9.89
C VAL A 98 -16.06 -3.25 -9.77
N ASP A 99 -16.98 -2.55 -10.43
CA ASP A 99 -18.39 -2.95 -10.48
C ASP A 99 -18.60 -4.30 -11.20
N GLN A 100 -17.68 -4.74 -12.08
CA GLN A 100 -17.70 -6.09 -12.64
C GLN A 100 -17.32 -7.17 -11.62
N PHE A 101 -16.57 -6.79 -10.58
CA PHE A 101 -16.15 -7.68 -9.49
C PHE A 101 -17.12 -7.65 -8.30
N ARG A 102 -18.08 -6.71 -8.28
CA ARG A 102 -19.13 -6.69 -7.26
C ARG A 102 -20.07 -7.88 -7.48
N VAL A 103 -20.18 -8.74 -6.47
CA VAL A 103 -21.22 -9.77 -6.43
C VAL A 103 -22.57 -9.07 -6.35
N PRO A 104 -23.56 -9.38 -7.22
CA PRO A 104 -24.89 -8.80 -7.09
C PRO A 104 -25.47 -9.12 -5.72
N GLU A 105 -26.06 -8.12 -5.05
CA GLU A 105 -26.65 -8.23 -3.69
C GLU A 105 -27.68 -9.40 -3.58
N ASN A 106 -28.21 -9.82 -4.73
CA ASN A 106 -29.25 -10.81 -4.94
C ASN A 106 -28.82 -12.27 -4.66
N LEU A 107 -27.53 -12.55 -4.41
CA LEU A 107 -27.02 -13.91 -4.18
C LEU A 107 -26.72 -14.21 -2.69
N SER A 108 -27.00 -13.27 -1.78
CA SER A 108 -26.85 -13.45 -0.32
C SER A 108 -28.02 -14.20 0.36
N LYS A 109 -29.02 -14.65 -0.42
CA LYS A 109 -30.14 -15.46 0.08
C LYS A 109 -30.17 -16.83 -0.59
N ARG A 110 -29.41 -17.77 -0.04
CA ARG A 110 -29.68 -19.22 -0.13
C ARG A 110 -29.40 -19.87 1.21
#